data_AF-A0A1S9N9F3-F1
#
_entry.id   AF-A0A1S9N9F3-F1
#
_cell.length_a   1.000
_cell.length_b   1.000
_cell.length_c   1.000
_cell.angle_alpha   90.00
_cell.angle_beta   90.00
_cell.angle_gamma   90.00
#
_symmetry.space_group_name_H-M   'P 1'
#
loop_
_entity.id
_entity.type
_entity.pdbx_description
1 polymer ?
#
loop_
_entity_poly.entity_id
_entity_poly.type
_entity_poly.pdbx_seq_one_letter_code
_entity_poly.pdbx_strand_id
1 'polypeptide(L)'
;MIGFILGTSEGRKILSLINKYTSDIAVTTATAYGGELLKEFNIKELNTKPLNAEEMLKWIEINQIDILVDASHPYAQEVTKIALKCANSLKIKYVRYERLGALESITGEDIVRVKDYDEAIEIIKNIDGNILNTTGGNNVSKFVNLEFNHRVIHRILPSPKVLEKIVEKGINIKDIIALQGPISYELEKAFIYQYNIKAILTKDSGKEGGVLEKLKAVREAKIKLIVIEKPKFNYELVFNHEEKLVEFLMKYKK
;
A
#
# COMPACT_ATOMS: atom_id res chain seq x y z
N MET A 1 -1.81 10.93 24.64
CA MET A 1 -2.83 10.77 23.57
C MET A 1 -2.48 9.57 22.66
N ILE A 2 -3.46 8.91 22.01
CA ILE A 2 -3.15 7.87 21.02
C ILE A 2 -2.86 8.52 19.66
N GLY A 3 -1.71 8.24 19.06
CA GLY A 3 -1.37 8.68 17.72
C GLY A 3 -1.68 7.61 16.67
N PHE A 4 -2.29 7.97 15.54
CA PHE A 4 -2.49 7.06 14.42
C PHE A 4 -1.89 7.61 13.12
N ILE A 5 -1.20 6.75 12.38
CA ILE A 5 -0.80 6.98 10.99
C ILE A 5 -1.75 6.19 10.10
N LEU A 6 -2.60 6.88 9.33
CA LEU A 6 -3.68 6.23 8.57
C LEU A 6 -3.60 6.53 7.07
N GLY A 7 -3.98 5.55 6.25
CA GLY A 7 -4.10 5.70 4.79
C GLY A 7 -4.82 4.54 4.12
N THR A 8 -5.59 3.76 4.87
CA THR A 8 -6.20 2.49 4.44
C THR A 8 -7.65 2.41 4.90
N SER A 9 -8.43 1.47 4.33
CA SER A 9 -9.79 1.17 4.80
C SER A 9 -9.79 0.65 6.23
N GLU A 10 -8.81 -0.17 6.60
CA GLU A 10 -8.65 -0.72 7.94
C GLU A 10 -8.39 0.38 8.97
N GLY A 11 -7.61 1.41 8.61
CA GLY A 11 -7.41 2.59 9.47
C GLY A 11 -8.71 3.25 9.90
N ARG A 12 -9.70 3.35 8.99
CA ARG A 12 -11.03 3.89 9.30
C ARG A 12 -11.82 2.96 10.23
N LYS A 13 -11.74 1.66 9.99
CA LYS A 13 -12.36 0.66 10.87
C LYS A 13 -11.78 0.72 12.29
N ILE A 14 -10.46 0.84 12.41
CA ILE A 14 -9.78 1.01 13.70
C ILE A 14 -10.29 2.27 14.41
N LEU A 15 -10.36 3.42 13.71
CA LEU A 15 -10.92 4.65 14.27
C LEU A 15 -12.36 4.49 14.74
N SER A 16 -13.22 3.89 13.92
CA SER A 16 -14.62 3.62 14.26
C SER A 16 -14.77 2.82 15.55
N LEU A 17 -13.90 1.83 15.75
CA LEU A 17 -13.92 0.98 16.94
C LEU A 17 -13.38 1.72 18.18
N ILE A 18 -12.25 2.41 18.09
CA ILE A 18 -11.63 3.09 19.24
C ILE A 18 -12.40 4.35 19.67
N ASN A 19 -13.06 5.05 18.74
CA ASN A 19 -13.87 6.24 19.06
C ASN A 19 -15.06 5.97 19.97
N LYS A 20 -15.49 4.71 20.10
CA LYS A 20 -16.49 4.29 21.09
C LYS A 20 -15.99 4.42 22.53
N TYR A 21 -14.67 4.51 22.72
CA TYR A 21 -14.02 4.49 24.03
C TYR A 21 -13.26 5.78 24.34
N THR A 22 -12.71 6.45 23.33
CA THR A 22 -11.96 7.69 23.53
C THR A 22 -11.99 8.59 22.30
N SER A 23 -11.98 9.91 22.54
CA SER A 23 -11.70 10.94 21.53
C SER A 23 -10.30 11.55 21.71
N ASP A 24 -9.52 11.10 22.70
CA ASP A 24 -8.13 11.52 22.91
C ASP A 24 -7.20 10.87 21.88
N ILE A 25 -7.34 11.35 20.64
CA ILE A 25 -6.74 10.77 19.43
C ILE A 25 -6.16 11.88 18.55
N ALA A 26 -4.91 11.68 18.12
CA ALA A 26 -4.28 12.44 17.05
C ALA A 26 -4.09 11.55 15.83
N VAL A 27 -4.42 12.05 14.64
CA VAL A 27 -4.30 11.31 13.38
C VAL A 27 -3.44 12.08 12.39
N THR A 28 -2.57 11.37 11.69
CA THR A 28 -1.83 11.88 10.53
C THR A 28 -2.09 11.01 9.30
N THR A 29 -2.34 11.67 8.16
CA THR A 29 -2.50 11.03 6.85
C THR A 29 -1.78 11.82 5.76
N ALA A 30 -1.38 11.13 4.69
CA ALA A 30 -0.52 11.71 3.66
C ALA A 30 -1.25 12.64 2.67
N THR A 31 -2.58 12.70 2.68
CA THR A 31 -3.36 13.45 1.69
C THR A 31 -4.59 14.12 2.27
N ALA A 32 -5.00 15.25 1.66
CA ALA A 32 -6.26 15.93 1.97
C ALA A 32 -7.48 15.01 1.78
N TYR A 33 -7.52 14.20 0.72
CA TYR A 33 -8.58 13.21 0.50
C TYR A 33 -8.66 12.19 1.64
N GLY A 34 -7.52 11.72 2.14
CA GLY A 34 -7.48 10.87 3.34
C GLY A 34 -8.12 11.55 4.54
N GLY A 35 -7.87 12.85 4.73
CA GLY A 35 -8.49 13.64 5.80
C GLY A 35 -10.00 13.84 5.64
N GLU A 36 -10.48 14.07 4.41
CA GLU A 36 -11.91 14.17 4.10
C GLU A 36 -12.68 12.92 4.54
N LEU A 37 -12.10 11.74 4.29
CA LEU A 37 -12.68 10.45 4.71
C LEU A 37 -12.69 10.23 6.23
N LEU A 38 -12.07 11.13 7.00
CA LEU A 38 -11.97 11.03 8.45
C LEU A 38 -12.82 12.05 9.21
N LYS A 39 -13.54 12.93 8.51
CA LYS A 39 -14.33 14.02 9.13
C LYS A 39 -15.45 13.56 10.06
N GLU A 40 -15.95 12.34 9.87
CA GLU A 40 -17.02 11.77 10.69
C GLU A 40 -16.52 11.22 12.05
N PHE A 41 -15.21 11.14 12.25
CA PHE A 41 -14.60 10.59 13.46
C PHE A 41 -14.26 11.68 14.48
N ASN A 42 -14.33 11.32 15.77
CA ASN A 42 -13.97 12.21 16.86
C ASN A 42 -12.45 12.21 17.06
N ILE A 43 -11.77 13.16 16.42
CA ILE A 43 -10.30 13.30 16.41
C ILE A 43 -9.95 14.67 17.00
N LYS A 44 -9.04 14.72 17.98
CA LYS A 44 -8.59 15.98 18.59
C LYS A 44 -7.65 16.76 17.69
N GLU A 45 -6.74 16.05 17.01
CA GLU A 45 -5.75 16.66 16.11
C GLU A 45 -5.68 15.86 14.81
N LEU A 46 -5.83 16.52 13.66
CA LEU A 46 -5.79 15.89 12.34
C LEU A 46 -4.78 16.61 11.43
N ASN A 47 -3.71 15.90 11.08
CA ASN A 47 -2.79 16.32 10.04
C ASN A 47 -3.08 15.59 8.72
N THR A 48 -3.14 16.33 7.61
CA THR A 48 -3.51 15.80 6.26
C THR A 48 -2.39 15.94 5.23
N LYS A 49 -1.16 16.15 5.70
CA LYS A 49 0.04 16.29 4.88
C LYS A 49 1.06 15.20 5.24
N PRO A 50 1.92 14.77 4.30
CA PRO A 50 3.04 13.90 4.65
C PRO A 50 3.94 14.61 5.67
N LEU A 51 4.40 13.87 6.68
CA LEU A 51 5.36 14.38 7.67
C LEU A 51 6.73 13.77 7.42
N ASN A 52 7.76 14.60 7.36
CA ASN A 52 9.15 14.16 7.44
C ASN A 52 9.50 13.76 8.90
N ALA A 53 10.75 13.35 9.14
CA ALA A 53 11.16 12.87 10.46
C ALA A 53 11.11 13.94 11.57
N GLU A 54 11.50 15.18 11.27
CA GLU A 54 11.46 16.28 12.24
C GLU A 54 10.02 16.70 12.53
N GLU A 55 9.19 16.77 11.49
CA GLU A 55 7.77 17.10 11.61
C GLU A 55 7.00 16.02 12.38
N MET A 56 7.30 14.73 12.14
CA MET A 56 6.68 13.64 12.89
C MET A 56 7.10 13.66 14.36
N LEU A 57 8.37 13.94 14.66
CA LEU A 57 8.85 14.06 16.04
C LEU A 57 8.13 15.20 16.77
N LYS A 58 8.08 16.39 16.17
CA LYS A 58 7.35 17.54 16.72
C LYS A 58 5.86 17.24 16.89
N TRP A 59 5.25 16.57 15.91
CA TRP A 59 3.85 16.19 15.97
C TRP A 59 3.57 15.24 17.13
N ILE A 60 4.45 14.27 17.41
CA ILE A 60 4.34 13.37 18.57
C ILE A 60 4.45 14.14 19.89
N GLU A 61 5.43 15.04 20.00
CA GLU A 61 5.69 15.81 21.23
C GLU A 61 4.56 16.79 21.56
N ILE A 62 4.14 17.62 20.59
CA ILE A 62 3.07 18.63 20.78
C ILE A 62 1.77 17.96 21.24
N ASN A 63 1.49 16.79 20.67
CA ASN A 63 0.28 16.03 20.94
C ASN A 63 0.43 15.10 22.16
N GLN A 64 1.59 15.09 22.83
CA GLN A 64 1.87 14.22 23.98
C GLN A 64 1.48 12.76 23.69
N ILE A 65 1.87 12.26 22.52
CA ILE A 65 1.54 10.91 22.08
C ILE A 65 2.41 9.90 22.82
N ASP A 66 1.77 9.02 23.59
CA ASP A 66 2.43 7.99 24.40
C ASP A 66 2.44 6.61 23.72
N ILE A 67 1.61 6.43 22.70
CA ILE A 67 1.55 5.24 21.85
C ILE A 67 1.22 5.65 20.42
N LEU A 68 2.04 5.20 19.47
CA LEU A 68 1.92 5.46 18.04
C LEU A 68 1.51 4.18 17.32
N VAL A 69 0.32 4.21 16.71
CA VAL A 69 -0.25 3.14 15.91
C VAL A 69 -0.03 3.43 14.44
N ASP A 70 0.80 2.64 13.78
CA ASP A 70 1.03 2.72 12.34
C ASP A 70 0.10 1.73 11.62
N ALA A 71 -0.99 2.24 11.07
CA ALA A 71 -1.90 1.51 10.18
C ALA A 71 -1.82 2.05 8.73
N SER A 72 -0.64 2.57 8.34
CA SER A 72 -0.36 2.93 6.96
C SER A 72 -0.33 1.68 6.05
N HIS A 73 -0.37 1.89 4.74
CA HIS A 73 -0.35 0.80 3.78
C HIS A 73 0.88 -0.13 3.98
N PRO A 74 0.78 -1.46 3.83
CA PRO A 74 1.90 -2.42 4.03
C PRO A 74 3.19 -2.09 3.27
N TYR A 75 3.07 -1.38 2.14
CA TYR A 75 4.19 -1.01 1.28
C TYR A 75 4.71 0.43 1.52
N ALA A 76 4.20 1.15 2.51
CA ALA A 76 4.57 2.53 2.82
C ALA A 76 5.88 2.58 3.64
N GLN A 77 6.99 2.15 3.03
CA GLN A 77 8.29 2.00 3.71
C GLN A 77 8.78 3.26 4.42
N GLU A 78 8.65 4.42 3.77
CA GLU A 78 9.24 5.66 4.28
C GLU A 78 8.57 6.12 5.57
N VAL A 79 7.23 6.14 5.59
CA VAL A 79 6.50 6.55 6.79
C VAL A 79 6.72 5.58 7.95
N THR A 80 6.78 4.27 7.67
CA THR A 80 7.09 3.26 8.70
C THR A 80 8.51 3.43 9.26
N LYS A 81 9.52 3.68 8.41
CA LYS A 81 10.89 3.97 8.87
C LYS A 81 10.96 5.21 9.76
N ILE A 82 10.28 6.28 9.34
CA ILE A 82 10.22 7.53 10.11
C ILE A 82 9.53 7.28 11.45
N ALA A 83 8.37 6.63 11.45
CA ALA A 83 7.59 6.36 12.64
C ALA A 83 8.34 5.49 13.67
N LEU A 84 9.00 4.42 13.21
CA LEU A 84 9.86 3.59 14.06
C LEU A 84 11.00 4.41 14.67
N LYS A 85 11.69 5.23 13.86
CA LYS A 85 12.79 6.07 14.33
C LYS A 85 12.33 7.07 15.41
N CYS A 86 11.23 7.77 15.15
CA CYS A 86 10.67 8.76 16.08
C CYS A 86 10.15 8.11 17.37
N ALA A 87 9.47 6.96 17.27
CA ALA A 87 8.97 6.24 18.44
C ALA A 87 10.12 5.75 19.33
N ASN A 88 11.19 5.22 18.72
CA ASN A 88 12.39 4.79 19.43
C ASN A 88 13.12 5.96 20.11
N SER A 89 13.28 7.09 19.42
CA SER A 89 13.95 8.26 20.00
C SER A 89 13.19 8.86 21.19
N LEU A 90 11.86 8.84 21.14
CA LEU A 90 10.99 9.35 22.20
C LEU A 90 10.63 8.30 23.25
N LYS A 91 11.10 7.05 23.07
CA LYS A 91 10.79 5.90 23.94
C LYS A 91 9.29 5.67 24.15
N ILE A 92 8.49 5.93 23.11
CA ILE A 92 7.05 5.69 23.13
C ILE A 92 6.72 4.34 22.51
N LYS A 93 5.56 3.78 22.83
CA LYS A 93 5.15 2.49 22.29
C LYS A 93 4.82 2.61 20.81
N TYR A 94 5.49 1.85 19.95
CA TYR A 94 5.12 1.71 18.54
C TYR A 94 4.31 0.43 18.35
N VAL A 95 3.17 0.54 17.67
CA VAL A 95 2.30 -0.59 17.32
C VAL A 95 2.06 -0.59 15.83
N ARG A 96 2.40 -1.69 15.17
CA ARG A 96 2.09 -1.89 13.75
C ARG A 96 0.74 -2.57 13.60
N TYR A 97 -0.15 -1.98 12.82
CA TYR A 97 -1.25 -2.72 12.22
C TYR A 97 -0.85 -3.13 10.81
N GLU A 98 -0.83 -4.43 10.55
CA GLU A 98 -0.56 -4.96 9.22
C GLU A 98 -1.40 -6.20 8.95
N ARG A 99 -2.34 -6.07 8.01
CA ARG A 99 -3.14 -7.19 7.53
C ARG A 99 -2.26 -8.25 6.87
N LEU A 100 -2.69 -9.51 6.96
CA LEU A 100 -2.08 -10.59 6.20
C LEU A 100 -2.40 -10.44 4.70
N GLY A 101 -1.37 -10.61 3.88
CA GLY A 101 -1.52 -10.69 2.43
C GLY A 101 -2.31 -11.94 2.01
N ALA A 102 -3.12 -11.83 0.96
CA ALA A 102 -3.95 -12.95 0.51
C ALA A 102 -3.14 -14.02 -0.25
N LEU A 103 -1.92 -13.68 -0.69
CA LEU A 103 -1.00 -14.59 -1.33
C LEU A 103 0.04 -15.16 -0.36
N GLU A 104 0.14 -14.70 0.89
CA GLU A 104 1.23 -15.10 1.80
C GLU A 104 1.34 -16.62 1.98
N SER A 105 0.22 -17.34 2.04
CA SER A 105 0.18 -18.80 2.18
C SER A 105 0.11 -19.57 0.85
N ILE A 106 0.09 -18.88 -0.29
CA ILE A 106 -0.07 -19.49 -1.61
C ILE A 106 1.29 -19.64 -2.28
N THR A 107 1.60 -20.86 -2.70
CA THR A 107 2.79 -21.23 -3.47
C THR A 107 2.41 -21.76 -4.84
N GLY A 108 3.33 -21.69 -5.80
CA GLY A 108 3.17 -22.24 -7.15
C GLY A 108 4.23 -21.70 -8.10
N GLU A 109 4.58 -22.46 -9.14
CA GLU A 109 5.56 -22.07 -10.15
C GLU A 109 5.11 -20.88 -11.01
N ASP A 110 3.81 -20.59 -11.00
CA ASP A 110 3.18 -19.43 -11.62
C ASP A 110 3.44 -18.13 -10.84
N ILE A 111 3.87 -18.21 -9.58
CA ILE A 111 4.12 -17.06 -8.71
C ILE A 111 5.62 -16.84 -8.56
N VAL A 112 6.10 -15.69 -9.03
CA VAL A 112 7.48 -15.24 -8.84
C VAL A 112 7.47 -14.14 -7.78
N ARG A 113 8.14 -14.37 -6.65
CA ARG A 113 8.25 -13.38 -5.57
C ARG A 113 9.55 -12.60 -5.72
N VAL A 114 9.47 -11.29 -5.63
CA VAL A 114 10.62 -10.37 -5.76
C VAL A 114 10.59 -9.36 -4.61
N LYS A 115 11.75 -8.95 -4.11
CA LYS A 115 11.86 -8.07 -2.94
C LYS A 115 11.48 -6.62 -3.25
N ASP A 116 11.70 -6.18 -4.48
CA ASP A 116 11.51 -4.81 -4.91
C ASP A 116 11.31 -4.72 -6.44
N TYR A 117 11.23 -3.49 -6.94
CA TYR A 117 11.07 -3.22 -8.36
C TYR A 117 12.31 -3.53 -9.18
N ASP A 118 13.50 -3.45 -8.59
CA ASP A 118 14.74 -3.59 -9.34
C ASP A 118 14.91 -5.08 -9.68
N GLU A 119 14.63 -5.97 -8.71
CA GLU A 119 14.52 -7.41 -8.96
C GLU A 119 13.36 -7.76 -9.89
N ALA A 120 12.20 -7.09 -9.77
CA ALA A 120 11.09 -7.28 -10.70
C ALA A 120 11.48 -6.96 -12.16
N ILE A 121 12.25 -5.89 -12.37
CA ILE A 121 12.73 -5.46 -13.69
C ILE A 121 13.68 -6.51 -14.28
N GLU A 122 14.59 -7.06 -13.49
CA GLU A 122 15.49 -8.13 -13.96
C GLU A 122 14.73 -9.39 -14.40
N ILE A 123 13.66 -9.77 -13.69
CA ILE A 123 12.79 -10.86 -14.13
C ILE A 123 12.05 -10.49 -15.42
N ILE A 124 11.47 -9.29 -15.48
CA ILE A 124 10.68 -8.82 -16.63
C ILE A 124 11.52 -8.79 -17.92
N LYS A 125 12.79 -8.38 -17.85
CA LYS A 125 13.70 -8.38 -19.02
C LYS A 125 13.80 -9.75 -19.70
N ASN A 126 13.67 -10.83 -18.93
CA ASN A 126 13.80 -12.21 -19.40
C ASN A 126 12.45 -12.83 -19.85
N ILE A 127 11.35 -12.08 -19.80
CA ILE A 127 10.03 -12.55 -20.25
C ILE A 127 9.81 -12.16 -21.71
N ASP A 128 9.52 -13.15 -22.55
CA ASP A 128 9.17 -12.94 -23.95
C ASP A 128 7.67 -12.58 -24.08
N GLY A 129 7.35 -11.31 -23.86
CA GLY A 129 6.04 -10.73 -24.17
C GLY A 129 5.57 -9.67 -23.18
N ASN A 130 4.39 -9.11 -23.44
CA ASN A 130 3.94 -7.90 -22.76
C ASN A 130 3.67 -8.13 -21.27
N ILE A 131 3.94 -7.10 -20.46
CA ILE A 131 3.74 -7.12 -19.01
C ILE A 131 2.61 -6.19 -18.62
N LEU A 132 1.75 -6.61 -17.71
CA LEU A 132 0.78 -5.72 -17.07
C LEU A 132 1.27 -5.33 -15.67
N ASN A 133 1.70 -4.08 -15.50
CA ASN A 133 2.07 -3.51 -14.22
C ASN A 133 0.86 -2.94 -13.49
N THR A 134 0.48 -3.58 -12.39
CA THR A 134 -0.68 -3.23 -11.55
C THR A 134 -0.29 -2.58 -10.22
N THR A 135 0.96 -2.11 -10.09
CA THR A 135 1.51 -1.63 -8.81
C THR A 135 1.28 -0.13 -8.53
N GLY A 136 0.54 0.54 -9.42
CA GLY A 136 0.10 1.94 -9.31
C GLY A 136 1.10 2.97 -9.85
N GLY A 137 0.64 4.22 -9.98
CA GLY A 137 1.34 5.30 -10.70
C GLY A 137 2.66 5.78 -10.08
N ASN A 138 2.84 5.68 -8.76
CA ASN A 138 4.01 6.23 -8.09
C ASN A 138 5.34 5.58 -8.49
N ASN A 139 5.31 4.32 -8.93
CA ASN A 139 6.51 3.56 -9.29
C ASN A 139 6.64 3.33 -10.80
N VAL A 140 5.71 3.84 -11.60
CA VAL A 140 5.76 3.73 -13.07
C VAL A 140 7.05 4.36 -13.61
N SER A 141 7.55 5.43 -12.98
CA SER A 141 8.80 6.06 -13.42
C SER A 141 10.05 5.20 -13.29
N LYS A 142 9.99 4.06 -12.58
CA LYS A 142 11.09 3.09 -12.56
C LYS A 142 11.22 2.32 -13.87
N PHE A 143 10.19 2.34 -14.71
CA PHE A 143 10.17 1.68 -16.02
C PHE A 143 10.54 2.63 -17.17
N VAL A 144 10.77 3.91 -16.86
CA VAL A 144 11.19 4.92 -17.84
C VAL A 144 12.63 4.67 -18.24
N ASN A 145 12.95 4.88 -19.52
CA ASN A 145 14.28 4.67 -20.10
C ASN A 145 14.81 3.23 -20.00
N LEU A 146 13.93 2.25 -19.75
CA LEU A 146 14.28 0.84 -19.86
C LEU A 146 13.88 0.34 -21.25
N GLU A 147 14.83 -0.29 -21.94
CA GLU A 147 14.58 -0.92 -23.22
C GLU A 147 14.13 -2.38 -23.00
N PHE A 148 12.92 -2.68 -23.46
CA PHE A 148 12.36 -4.02 -23.50
C PHE A 148 11.99 -4.36 -24.94
N ASN A 149 12.13 -5.62 -25.33
CA ASN A 149 11.64 -6.11 -26.63
C ASN A 149 10.09 -6.23 -26.69
N HIS A 150 9.41 -5.83 -25.62
CA HIS A 150 7.97 -5.96 -25.42
C HIS A 150 7.43 -4.73 -24.67
N ARG A 151 6.11 -4.63 -24.55
CA ARG A 151 5.45 -3.50 -23.89
C ARG A 151 5.27 -3.77 -22.39
N VAL A 152 5.49 -2.75 -21.56
CA VAL A 152 5.03 -2.74 -20.17
C VAL A 152 3.82 -1.81 -20.09
N ILE A 153 2.64 -2.41 -19.91
CA ILE A 153 1.37 -1.68 -19.80
C ILE A 153 1.13 -1.36 -18.33
N HIS A 154 0.92 -0.09 -18.01
CA HIS A 154 0.75 0.42 -16.66
C HIS A 154 -0.72 0.67 -16.35
N ARG A 155 -1.28 -0.10 -15.42
CA ARG A 155 -2.62 0.17 -14.87
C ARG A 155 -2.52 1.08 -13.65
N ILE A 156 -3.15 2.25 -13.76
CA ILE A 156 -3.10 3.31 -12.74
C ILE A 156 -4.50 3.82 -12.39
N LEU A 157 -4.63 4.45 -11.23
CA LEU A 157 -5.84 5.20 -10.87
C LEU A 157 -6.00 6.38 -11.85
N PRO A 158 -7.22 6.72 -12.30
CA PRO A 158 -7.49 7.84 -13.20
C PRO A 158 -7.35 9.20 -12.49
N SER A 159 -6.16 9.48 -11.96
CA SER A 159 -5.82 10.76 -11.33
C SER A 159 -5.13 11.66 -12.36
N PRO A 160 -5.67 12.86 -12.66
CA PRO A 160 -5.06 13.79 -13.62
C PRO A 160 -3.58 14.09 -13.31
N LYS A 161 -3.27 14.37 -12.04
CA LYS A 161 -1.90 14.64 -11.57
C LYS A 161 -0.96 13.45 -11.78
N VAL A 162 -1.45 12.23 -11.62
CA VAL A 162 -0.63 11.02 -11.84
C VAL A 162 -0.39 10.81 -13.33
N LEU A 163 -1.43 10.97 -14.15
CA LEU A 163 -1.37 10.83 -15.62
C LEU A 163 -0.37 11.82 -16.23
N GLU A 164 -0.50 13.11 -15.91
CA GLU A 164 0.41 14.17 -16.34
C GLU A 164 1.86 13.81 -16.00
N LYS A 165 2.12 13.50 -14.73
CA LYS A 165 3.46 13.13 -14.24
C LYS A 165 4.08 11.93 -14.96
N ILE A 166 3.32 10.89 -15.31
CA ILE A 166 3.90 9.70 -15.96
C ILE A 166 4.13 9.92 -17.46
N VAL A 167 3.27 10.72 -18.12
CA VAL A 167 3.42 11.07 -19.53
C VAL A 167 4.62 12.01 -19.71
N GLU A 168 4.77 13.03 -18.86
CA GLU A 168 5.94 13.92 -18.86
C GLU A 168 7.26 13.17 -18.66
N LYS A 169 7.22 12.07 -17.90
CA LYS A 169 8.37 11.20 -17.69
C LYS A 169 8.65 10.26 -18.86
N GLY A 170 7.88 10.30 -19.94
CA GLY A 170 8.16 9.54 -21.17
C GLY A 170 7.44 8.19 -21.29
N ILE A 171 6.44 7.91 -20.45
CA ILE A 171 5.58 6.73 -20.66
C ILE A 171 4.62 7.00 -21.83
N ASN A 172 4.59 6.09 -22.80
CA ASN A 172 3.70 6.20 -23.94
C ASN A 172 2.23 6.06 -23.53
N ILE A 173 1.36 6.94 -24.04
CA ILE A 173 -0.08 6.94 -23.73
C ILE A 173 -0.74 5.58 -24.05
N LYS A 174 -0.33 4.93 -25.15
CA LYS A 174 -0.85 3.60 -25.55
C LYS A 174 -0.58 2.50 -24.53
N ASP A 175 0.39 2.70 -23.63
CA ASP A 175 0.81 1.76 -22.59
C ASP A 175 0.19 2.08 -21.22
N ILE A 176 -0.84 2.93 -21.18
CA ILE A 176 -1.54 3.31 -19.95
C ILE A 176 -2.97 2.78 -19.96
N ILE A 177 -3.38 2.15 -18.86
CA ILE A 177 -4.78 1.83 -18.55
C ILE A 177 -5.17 2.62 -17.29
N ALA A 178 -6.00 3.65 -17.43
CA ALA A 178 -6.50 4.44 -16.31
C ALA A 178 -7.85 3.87 -15.84
N LEU A 179 -7.86 3.20 -14.69
CA LEU A 179 -9.05 2.51 -14.18
C LEU A 179 -9.03 2.41 -12.65
N GLN A 180 -10.18 2.63 -12.00
CA GLN A 180 -10.36 2.42 -10.57
C GLN A 180 -10.87 0.99 -10.31
N GLY A 181 -10.21 0.28 -9.39
CA GLY A 181 -10.62 -1.06 -8.94
C GLY A 181 -11.60 -1.04 -7.76
N PRO A 182 -11.98 -2.22 -7.22
CA PRO A 182 -11.43 -3.55 -7.53
C PRO A 182 -11.78 -4.05 -8.94
N ILE A 183 -10.92 -4.90 -9.50
CA ILE A 183 -11.04 -5.42 -10.88
C ILE A 183 -11.50 -6.87 -10.81
N SER A 184 -12.54 -7.22 -11.56
CA SER A 184 -13.06 -8.58 -11.62
C SER A 184 -12.10 -9.50 -12.36
N TYR A 185 -12.21 -10.80 -12.08
CA TYR A 185 -11.43 -11.82 -12.77
C TYR A 185 -11.68 -11.81 -14.30
N GLU A 186 -12.91 -11.54 -14.74
CA GLU A 186 -13.32 -11.45 -16.13
C GLU A 186 -12.61 -10.29 -16.84
N LEU A 187 -12.45 -9.16 -16.15
CA LEU A 187 -11.75 -8.00 -16.69
C LEU A 187 -10.23 -8.20 -16.66
N GLU A 188 -9.67 -8.85 -15.64
CA GLU A 188 -8.26 -9.27 -15.65
C GLU A 188 -7.96 -10.19 -16.85
N LYS A 189 -8.85 -11.17 -17.10
CA LYS A 189 -8.77 -12.07 -18.25
C LYS A 189 -8.85 -11.29 -19.57
N ALA A 190 -9.77 -10.33 -19.69
CA ALA A 190 -9.89 -9.48 -20.87
C ALA A 190 -8.61 -8.66 -21.12
N PHE A 191 -7.98 -8.09 -20.08
CA PHE A 191 -6.70 -7.39 -20.21
C PHE A 191 -5.59 -8.33 -20.69
N ILE A 192 -5.52 -9.55 -20.15
CA ILE A 192 -4.52 -10.53 -20.58
C ILE A 192 -4.62 -10.81 -22.08
N TYR A 193 -5.83 -11.04 -22.60
CA TYR A 193 -6.02 -11.30 -24.03
C TYR A 193 -5.81 -10.07 -24.90
N GLN A 194 -6.44 -8.95 -24.55
CA GLN A 194 -6.41 -7.73 -25.35
C GLN A 194 -4.98 -7.20 -25.57
N TYR A 195 -4.13 -7.33 -24.55
CA TYR A 195 -2.75 -6.83 -24.59
C TYR A 195 -1.71 -7.95 -24.75
N ASN A 196 -2.13 -9.20 -24.97
CA ASN A 196 -1.25 -10.38 -25.06
C ASN A 196 -0.24 -10.44 -23.90
N ILE A 197 -0.73 -10.32 -22.67
CA ILE A 197 0.08 -10.27 -21.45
C ILE A 197 0.69 -11.63 -21.14
N LYS A 198 1.98 -11.67 -20.80
CA LYS A 198 2.76 -12.85 -20.39
C LYS A 198 3.21 -12.84 -18.94
N ALA A 199 3.11 -11.69 -18.26
CA ALA A 199 3.09 -11.66 -16.81
C ALA A 199 2.37 -10.44 -16.25
N ILE A 200 1.84 -10.58 -15.05
CA ILE A 200 1.29 -9.47 -14.28
C ILE A 200 2.25 -9.15 -13.14
N LEU A 201 2.74 -7.91 -13.08
CA LEU A 201 3.47 -7.38 -11.92
C LEU A 201 2.47 -6.78 -10.94
N THR A 202 2.51 -7.22 -9.68
CA THR A 202 1.55 -6.82 -8.65
C THR A 202 2.20 -6.68 -7.26
N LYS A 203 1.40 -6.17 -6.32
CA LYS A 203 1.67 -6.19 -4.88
C LYS A 203 0.58 -7.01 -4.22
N ASP A 204 0.91 -7.69 -3.13
CA ASP A 204 -0.11 -8.32 -2.29
C ASP A 204 -0.83 -7.25 -1.47
N SER A 205 -1.85 -6.64 -2.07
CA SER A 205 -2.74 -5.66 -1.47
C SER A 205 -3.90 -6.31 -0.71
N GLY A 206 -3.76 -7.57 -0.26
CA GLY A 206 -4.81 -8.30 0.47
C GLY A 206 -6.03 -8.64 -0.40
N LYS A 207 -7.03 -9.27 0.21
CA LYS A 207 -8.24 -9.74 -0.50
C LYS A 207 -9.02 -8.59 -1.15
N GLU A 208 -9.20 -7.48 -0.44
CA GLU A 208 -9.91 -6.30 -0.95
C GLU A 208 -9.24 -5.68 -2.18
N GLY A 209 -7.93 -5.89 -2.37
CA GLY A 209 -7.16 -5.38 -3.50
C GLY A 209 -7.26 -6.19 -4.79
N GLY A 210 -8.12 -7.22 -4.83
CA GLY A 210 -8.39 -8.01 -6.03
C GLY A 210 -7.22 -8.94 -6.44
N VAL A 211 -6.34 -9.30 -5.51
CA VAL A 211 -5.13 -10.10 -5.82
C VAL A 211 -5.44 -11.55 -6.18
N LEU A 212 -6.53 -12.10 -5.64
CA LEU A 212 -6.96 -13.46 -5.94
C LEU A 212 -7.55 -13.57 -7.35
N GLU A 213 -8.23 -12.53 -7.83
CA GLU A 213 -8.80 -12.41 -9.18
C GLU A 213 -7.68 -12.39 -10.22
N LYS A 214 -6.60 -11.63 -9.96
CA LYS A 214 -5.38 -11.64 -10.78
C LYS A 214 -4.75 -13.02 -10.82
N LEU A 215 -4.55 -13.65 -9.66
CA LEU A 215 -3.95 -14.99 -9.60
C LEU A 215 -4.77 -16.01 -10.39
N LYS A 216 -6.11 -15.97 -10.24
CA LYS A 216 -7.01 -16.84 -10.99
C LYS A 216 -6.87 -16.63 -12.51
N ALA A 217 -6.85 -15.37 -12.96
CA ALA A 217 -6.69 -15.05 -14.39
C ALA A 217 -5.32 -15.48 -14.93
N VAL A 218 -4.25 -15.27 -14.16
CA VAL A 218 -2.88 -15.69 -14.51
C VAL A 218 -2.78 -17.20 -14.68
N ARG A 219 -3.35 -17.97 -13.74
CA ARG A 219 -3.34 -19.44 -13.77
C ARG A 219 -4.06 -19.99 -14.98
N GLU A 220 -5.21 -19.41 -15.31
CA GLU A 220 -5.99 -19.82 -16.48
C GLU A 220 -5.26 -19.52 -17.79
N ALA A 221 -4.64 -18.34 -17.89
CA ALA A 221 -3.85 -17.96 -19.05
C ALA A 221 -2.48 -18.67 -19.11
N LYS A 222 -2.10 -19.42 -18.07
CA LYS A 222 -0.79 -20.08 -17.91
C LYS A 222 0.38 -19.11 -18.04
N ILE A 223 0.23 -17.92 -17.46
CA ILE A 223 1.27 -16.88 -17.44
C ILE A 223 1.87 -16.73 -16.04
N LYS A 224 2.77 -15.76 -15.83
CA LYS A 224 3.38 -15.52 -14.51
C LYS A 224 2.71 -14.38 -13.73
N LEU A 225 2.66 -14.52 -12.41
CA LEU A 225 2.33 -13.44 -11.48
C LEU A 225 3.61 -13.06 -10.74
N ILE A 226 4.15 -11.88 -11.02
CA ILE A 226 5.31 -11.33 -10.31
C ILE A 226 4.78 -10.51 -9.13
N VAL A 227 5.08 -10.95 -7.92
CA VAL A 227 4.59 -10.32 -6.68
C VAL A 227 5.76 -9.64 -6.00
N ILE A 228 5.70 -8.32 -5.92
CA ILE A 228 6.61 -7.55 -5.07
C ILE A 228 6.22 -7.85 -3.62
N GLU A 229 7.14 -8.41 -2.84
CA GLU A 229 6.92 -8.70 -1.44
C GLU A 229 6.78 -7.42 -0.63
N LYS A 230 5.98 -7.50 0.44
CA LYS A 230 5.90 -6.41 1.38
C LYS A 230 7.25 -6.25 2.10
N PRO A 231 7.69 -5.00 2.35
CA PRO A 231 8.90 -4.73 3.11
C PRO A 231 8.83 -5.35 4.49
N LYS A 232 9.92 -5.98 4.94
CA LYS A 232 10.00 -6.55 6.28
C LYS A 232 10.72 -5.58 7.20
N PHE A 233 10.07 -5.24 8.30
CA PHE A 233 10.65 -4.49 9.42
C PHE A 233 10.56 -5.32 10.68
N ASN A 234 11.45 -5.06 11.64
CA ASN A 234 11.36 -5.68 12.95
C ASN A 234 10.43 -4.83 13.83
N TYR A 235 9.30 -5.40 14.21
CA TYR A 235 8.28 -4.73 15.02
C TYR A 235 8.16 -5.44 16.35
N GLU A 236 8.10 -4.69 17.45
CA GLU A 236 7.85 -5.29 18.77
C GLU A 236 6.39 -5.72 18.96
N LEU A 237 5.45 -4.95 18.42
CA LEU A 237 4.01 -5.22 18.52
C LEU A 237 3.35 -5.10 17.15
N VAL A 238 2.75 -6.20 16.70
CA VAL A 238 2.03 -6.30 15.43
C VAL A 238 0.65 -6.87 15.65
N PHE A 239 -0.35 -6.26 15.05
CA PHE A 239 -1.72 -6.75 14.99
C PHE A 239 -2.16 -6.89 13.53
N ASN A 240 -2.90 -7.95 13.25
CA ASN A 240 -3.48 -8.25 11.93
C ASN A 240 -5.02 -8.31 11.95
N HIS A 241 -5.63 -7.95 13.08
CA HIS A 241 -7.07 -7.83 13.29
C HIS A 241 -7.36 -6.52 14.03
N GLU A 242 -8.28 -5.71 13.53
CA GLU A 242 -8.58 -4.38 14.08
C GLU A 242 -9.13 -4.48 15.50
N GLU A 243 -9.98 -5.47 15.78
CA GLU A 243 -10.62 -5.68 17.08
C GLU A 243 -9.57 -5.97 18.16
N LYS A 244 -8.62 -6.87 17.87
CA LYS A 244 -7.53 -7.21 18.81
C LYS A 244 -6.62 -6.02 19.10
N LEU A 245 -6.35 -5.19 18.09
CA LEU A 245 -5.59 -3.96 18.27
C LEU A 245 -6.34 -3.00 19.21
N VAL A 246 -7.62 -2.78 18.98
CA VAL A 246 -8.42 -1.86 19.81
C VAL A 246 -8.55 -2.35 21.24
N GLU A 247 -8.76 -3.66 21.44
CA GLU A 247 -8.75 -4.27 22.78
C GLU A 247 -7.42 -4.04 23.53
N PHE A 248 -6.29 -4.16 22.83
CA PHE A 248 -4.98 -3.86 23.38
C PHE A 248 -4.86 -2.38 23.77
N LEU A 249 -5.24 -1.46 22.89
CA LEU A 249 -5.17 -0.02 23.15
C LEU A 249 -6.05 0.39 24.34
N MET A 250 -7.23 -0.20 24.47
CA MET A 250 -8.11 0.01 25.62
C MET A 250 -7.47 -0.42 26.94
N LYS A 251 -6.75 -1.55 26.96
CA LYS A 251 -6.05 -2.03 28.15
C LYS A 251 -4.85 -1.16 28.48
N TYR A 252 -4.17 -0.63 27.47
CA TYR A 252 -3.02 0.26 27.64
C TYR A 252 -3.39 1.64 28.22
N LYS A 253 -4.62 2.12 27.96
CA LYS A 253 -5.13 3.41 28.44
C LYS A 253 -5.84 3.36 29.80
N LYS A 254 -6.10 2.17 30.34
CA LYS A 254 -6.60 2.00 31.71
C LYS A 254 -5.44 2.11 32.70
#